data_AF-A0A068RUL6-F1
#
_entry.id   AF-A0A068RUL6-F1
#
_cell.length_a   1.000
_cell.length_b   1.000
_cell.length_c   1.000
_cell.angle_alpha   90.00
_cell.angle_beta   90.00
_cell.angle_gamma   90.00
#
_symmetry.space_group_name_H-M   'P 1'
#
loop_
_entity.id
_entity.type
_entity.pdbx_description
1 polymer ?
#
loop_
_entity_poly.entity_id
_entity_poly.type
_entity_poly.pdbx_seq_one_letter_code
_entity_poly.pdbx_strand_id
1 'polypeptide(L)'
;MTGNQSHSSTAANSFSSHNVVGVHYRVGKKIGEGSFGIIYEGTNLLNNQPVAIKFEPRKSDAPQLRDEYRTYKIMAGSTGIPNAYYFGQEGLHNILVIDLLGPSLEDMFDICGRRFSVKTVAMLAKQMDSWTVYKRFTKRV
;
A
#
# COMPACT_ATOMS: atom_id res chain seq x y z
N MET A 1 -16.54 44.66 38.37
CA MET A 1 -16.00 43.33 38.69
C MET A 1 -17.04 42.28 38.31
N THR A 2 -16.93 41.72 37.10
CA THR A 2 -17.72 40.55 36.68
C THR A 2 -16.77 39.67 35.87
N GLY A 3 -16.35 38.57 36.49
CA GLY A 3 -15.39 37.61 35.93
C GLY A 3 -16.08 36.67 34.95
N ASN A 4 -15.45 36.47 33.78
CA ASN A 4 -15.90 35.57 32.74
C ASN A 4 -15.22 34.21 32.96
N GLN A 5 -15.98 33.17 33.29
CA GLN A 5 -15.48 31.79 33.33
C GLN A 5 -15.62 31.16 31.94
N SER A 6 -14.50 31.03 31.24
CA SER A 6 -14.39 30.25 30.01
C SER A 6 -14.15 28.78 30.36
N HIS A 7 -15.19 27.95 30.27
CA HIS A 7 -15.04 26.49 30.26
C HIS A 7 -14.44 26.04 28.93
N SER A 8 -13.15 25.71 28.94
CA SER A 8 -12.49 24.97 27.87
C SER A 8 -12.87 23.50 27.97
N SER A 9 -13.95 23.10 27.29
CA SER A 9 -14.28 21.69 27.08
C SER A 9 -13.34 21.12 26.01
N THR A 10 -12.27 20.47 26.43
CA THR A 10 -11.45 19.59 25.58
C THR A 10 -12.31 18.40 25.17
N ALA A 11 -13.00 18.53 24.03
CA ALA A 11 -13.69 17.41 23.41
C ALA A 11 -12.62 16.41 22.95
N ALA A 12 -12.43 15.35 23.74
CA ALA A 12 -11.70 14.17 23.33
C ALA A 12 -12.29 13.69 22.01
N ASN A 13 -11.51 13.84 20.94
CA ASN A 13 -11.93 13.45 19.61
C ASN A 13 -12.14 11.93 19.63
N SER A 14 -13.40 11.51 19.59
CA SER A 14 -13.82 10.13 19.43
C SER A 14 -13.20 9.59 18.14
N PHE A 15 -12.06 8.90 18.26
CA PHE A 15 -11.43 8.21 17.14
C PHE A 15 -12.38 7.13 16.64
N SER A 16 -13.04 7.40 15.52
CA SER A 16 -13.94 6.47 14.85
C SER A 16 -13.20 5.19 14.48
N SER A 17 -13.61 4.08 15.07
CA SER A 17 -13.16 2.70 14.86
C SER A 17 -13.38 2.16 13.44
N HIS A 18 -13.89 2.98 12.50
CA HIS A 18 -14.16 2.60 11.11
C HIS A 18 -12.94 2.60 10.19
N ASN A 19 -11.79 3.11 10.65
CA ASN A 19 -10.58 3.25 9.82
C ASN A 19 -9.49 2.23 10.19
N VAL A 20 -9.80 1.17 10.93
CA VAL A 20 -8.80 0.15 11.32
C VAL A 20 -9.15 -1.19 10.69
N VAL A 21 -8.17 -1.80 10.03
CA VAL A 21 -8.28 -3.12 9.38
C VAL A 21 -7.25 -4.07 9.97
N GLY A 22 -7.54 -5.38 9.96
CA GLY A 22 -6.63 -6.39 10.49
C GLY A 22 -6.22 -6.12 11.95
N VAL A 23 -7.15 -5.58 12.75
CA VAL A 23 -7.03 -5.21 14.17
C VAL A 23 -6.14 -3.98 14.46
N HIS A 24 -5.00 -3.84 13.78
CA HIS A 24 -3.99 -2.84 14.15
C HIS A 24 -3.46 -1.99 12.99
N TYR A 25 -4.08 -2.00 11.82
CA TYR A 25 -3.69 -1.12 10.70
C TYR A 25 -4.69 0.01 10.52
N ARG A 26 -4.28 1.23 10.83
CA ARG A 26 -5.08 2.43 10.52
C ARG A 26 -4.94 2.77 9.03
N VAL A 27 -6.06 2.90 8.34
CA VAL A 27 -6.17 3.34 6.96
C VAL A 27 -6.06 4.87 6.90
N GLY A 28 -5.19 5.37 6.03
CA GLY A 28 -4.96 6.78 5.77
C GLY A 28 -5.56 7.22 4.44
N LYS A 29 -4.90 8.15 3.75
CA LYS A 29 -5.37 8.67 2.46
C LYS A 29 -5.19 7.64 1.34
N LYS A 30 -6.01 7.76 0.30
CA LYS A 30 -5.87 6.99 -0.94
C LYS A 30 -4.60 7.44 -1.68
N ILE A 31 -3.80 6.50 -2.13
CA ILE A 31 -2.54 6.75 -2.86
C ILE A 31 -2.50 6.13 -4.26
N GLY A 32 -3.44 5.24 -4.60
CA GLY A 32 -3.53 4.67 -5.94
C GLY A 32 -4.85 3.95 -6.18
N GLU A 33 -5.20 3.78 -7.44
CA GLU A 33 -6.35 3.01 -7.91
C GLU A 33 -6.04 2.42 -9.28
N GLY A 34 -6.51 1.20 -9.52
CA GLY A 34 -6.44 0.57 -10.82
C GLY A 34 -7.49 -0.53 -10.96
N SER A 35 -7.39 -1.32 -12.02
CA SER A 35 -8.28 -2.46 -12.29
C SER A 35 -8.33 -3.48 -11.14
N PHE A 36 -7.26 -3.55 -10.35
CA PHE A 36 -7.06 -4.56 -9.32
C PHE A 36 -7.37 -4.07 -7.90
N GLY A 37 -8.05 -2.93 -7.81
CA GLY A 37 -8.48 -2.36 -6.55
C GLY A 37 -7.84 -1.02 -6.21
N ILE A 38 -7.98 -0.64 -4.94
CA ILE A 38 -7.60 0.67 -4.42
C ILE A 38 -6.50 0.50 -3.38
N ILE A 39 -5.50 1.37 -3.42
CA ILE A 39 -4.38 1.38 -2.48
C ILE A 39 -4.48 2.64 -1.61
N TYR A 40 -4.37 2.43 -0.31
CA TYR A 40 -4.31 3.47 0.71
C TYR A 40 -2.94 3.43 1.40
N GLU A 41 -2.45 4.59 1.82
CA GLU A 41 -1.41 4.61 2.85
C GLU A 41 -2.03 4.16 4.19
N GLY A 42 -1.21 3.64 5.09
CA GLY A 42 -1.66 3.25 6.41
C GLY A 42 -0.54 3.26 7.43
N THR A 43 -0.91 2.99 8.68
CA THR A 43 0.02 2.92 9.80
C THR A 43 -0.27 1.70 10.65
N ASN A 44 0.73 0.86 10.87
CA ASN A 44 0.68 -0.19 11.88
C ASN A 44 0.74 0.46 13.28
N LEU A 45 -0.32 0.30 14.05
CA LEU A 45 -0.49 0.94 15.36
C LEU A 45 0.36 0.30 16.46
N LEU A 46 0.91 -0.89 16.24
CA LEU A 46 1.76 -1.56 17.23
C LEU A 46 3.17 -0.98 17.28
N ASN A 47 3.69 -0.53 16.13
CA ASN A 47 5.07 -0.07 16.00
C ASN A 47 5.21 1.26 15.23
N ASN A 48 4.10 1.93 14.92
CA ASN A 48 4.01 3.15 14.11
C ASN A 48 4.63 3.04 12.71
N GLN A 49 4.76 1.82 12.17
CA GLN A 49 5.35 1.61 10.85
C GLN A 49 4.38 2.05 9.73
N PRO A 50 4.83 2.86 8.76
CA PRO A 50 4.07 3.16 7.54
C PRO A 50 3.89 1.90 6.68
N VAL A 51 2.69 1.70 6.15
CA VAL A 51 2.34 0.55 5.30
C VAL A 51 1.49 0.99 4.11
N ALA A 52 1.44 0.15 3.07
CA ALA A 52 0.43 0.26 2.01
C ALA A 52 -0.65 -0.80 2.23
N ILE A 53 -1.91 -0.40 2.08
CA ILE A 53 -3.09 -1.24 2.27
C ILE A 53 -3.86 -1.30 0.95
N LYS A 54 -3.87 -2.47 0.33
CA LYS A 54 -4.56 -2.74 -0.93
C LYS A 54 -5.90 -3.42 -0.65
N PHE A 55 -6.97 -2.84 -1.20
CA PHE A 55 -8.34 -3.35 -1.12
C PHE A 55 -8.78 -3.86 -2.49
N GLU A 56 -9.19 -5.11 -2.57
CA GLU A 56 -9.77 -5.74 -3.76
C GLU A 56 -11.22 -6.14 -3.47
N PRO A 57 -12.21 -5.76 -4.29
CA PRO A 57 -13.59 -6.24 -4.12
C PRO A 57 -13.65 -7.77 -4.21
N ARG A 58 -14.36 -8.41 -3.27
CA ARG A 58 -14.51 -9.88 -3.25
C ARG A 58 -15.22 -10.44 -4.48
N LYS A 59 -16.05 -9.63 -5.13
CA LYS A 59 -16.79 -9.98 -6.35
C LYS A 59 -16.05 -9.54 -7.62
N SER A 60 -14.75 -9.28 -7.56
CA SER A 60 -13.94 -9.04 -8.75
C SER A 60 -14.02 -10.24 -9.70
N ASP A 61 -14.11 -9.99 -11.00
CA ASP A 61 -14.17 -11.03 -12.03
C ASP A 61 -12.88 -11.87 -12.07
N ALA A 62 -11.76 -11.30 -11.62
CA ALA A 62 -10.46 -11.94 -11.55
C ALA A 62 -9.79 -11.64 -10.19
N PRO A 63 -10.17 -12.34 -9.10
CA PRO A 63 -9.59 -12.11 -7.78
C PRO A 63 -8.17 -12.68 -7.75
N GLN A 64 -7.19 -11.83 -7.43
CA GLN A 64 -5.77 -12.18 -7.47
C GLN A 64 -5.01 -11.83 -6.19
N LEU A 65 -5.62 -11.05 -5.28
CA LEU A 65 -4.93 -10.51 -4.12
C LEU A 65 -4.40 -11.61 -3.17
N ARG A 66 -5.07 -12.77 -3.11
CA ARG A 66 -4.62 -13.92 -2.32
C ARG A 66 -3.33 -14.54 -2.88
N ASP A 67 -3.24 -14.67 -4.20
CA ASP A 67 -2.07 -15.27 -4.85
C ASP A 67 -0.90 -14.28 -4.87
N GLU A 68 -1.19 -12.98 -4.95
CA GLU A 68 -0.21 -11.91 -4.71
C GLU A 68 0.38 -11.99 -3.30
N TYR A 69 -0.44 -12.12 -2.25
CA TYR A 69 0.04 -12.34 -0.88
C TYR A 69 0.95 -13.57 -0.77
N ARG A 70 0.54 -14.71 -1.34
CA ARG A 70 1.36 -15.95 -1.32
C ARG A 70 2.71 -15.74 -2.01
N THR A 71 2.71 -15.04 -3.12
CA THR A 71 3.94 -14.72 -3.87
C THR A 71 4.89 -13.90 -3.01
N TYR A 72 4.40 -12.84 -2.33
CA TYR A 72 5.22 -12.07 -1.40
C TYR A 72 5.77 -12.92 -0.24
N LYS A 73 4.98 -13.84 0.31
CA LYS A 73 5.44 -14.74 1.38
C LYS A 73 6.53 -15.70 0.92
N ILE A 74 6.44 -16.24 -0.29
CA ILE A 74 7.47 -17.12 -0.87
C ILE A 74 8.76 -16.34 -1.14
N MET A 75 8.64 -15.09 -1.58
CA MET A 75 9.77 -14.25 -1.97
C MET A 75 10.36 -13.41 -0.82
N ALA A 76 9.80 -13.54 0.39
CA ALA A 76 10.23 -12.78 1.55
C ALA A 76 11.74 -12.96 1.81
N GLY A 77 12.43 -11.85 2.10
CA GLY A 77 13.89 -11.81 2.29
C GLY A 77 14.70 -11.59 0.99
N SER A 78 14.06 -11.59 -0.18
CA SER A 78 14.73 -11.23 -1.43
C SER A 78 14.87 -9.71 -1.58
N THR A 79 16.02 -9.25 -2.08
CA THR A 79 16.28 -7.81 -2.29
C THR A 79 15.27 -7.18 -3.24
N GLY A 80 14.65 -6.09 -2.80
CA GLY A 80 13.66 -5.33 -3.59
C GLY A 80 12.23 -5.90 -3.56
N ILE A 81 11.98 -6.95 -2.75
CA ILE A 81 10.63 -7.47 -2.54
C ILE A 81 10.07 -6.91 -1.21
N PRO A 82 8.89 -6.28 -1.22
CA PRO A 82 8.26 -5.78 -0.01
C PRO A 82 7.80 -6.93 0.88
N ASN A 83 7.84 -6.72 2.19
CA ASN A 83 7.26 -7.63 3.15
C ASN A 83 5.73 -7.57 3.11
N ALA A 84 5.09 -8.73 3.16
CA ALA A 84 3.65 -8.83 3.36
C ALA A 84 3.34 -9.14 4.83
N TYR A 85 2.60 -8.23 5.45
CA TYR A 85 2.29 -8.24 6.88
C TYR A 85 0.95 -8.88 7.20
N TYR A 86 -0.04 -8.69 6.33
CA TYR A 86 -1.39 -9.16 6.57
C TYR A 86 -2.11 -9.45 5.27
N PHE A 87 -2.91 -10.52 5.28
CA PHE A 87 -3.94 -10.77 4.30
C PHE A 87 -5.21 -11.22 5.01
N GLY A 88 -6.35 -10.64 4.68
CA GLY A 88 -7.62 -10.98 5.29
C GLY A 88 -8.81 -10.42 4.54
N GLN A 89 -10.01 -10.68 5.07
CA GLN A 89 -11.27 -10.20 4.51
C GLN A 89 -11.88 -9.20 5.49
N GLU A 90 -12.29 -8.05 4.99
CA GLU A 90 -12.97 -7.01 5.76
C GLU A 90 -14.20 -6.54 4.97
N GLY A 91 -15.39 -6.82 5.50
CA GLY A 91 -16.65 -6.58 4.80
C GLY A 91 -16.69 -7.21 3.40
N LEU A 92 -16.78 -6.36 2.38
CA LEU A 92 -16.89 -6.76 0.97
C LEU A 92 -15.54 -6.80 0.23
N HIS A 93 -14.42 -6.61 0.94
CA HIS A 93 -13.09 -6.51 0.32
C HIS A 93 -12.13 -7.57 0.88
N ASN A 94 -11.24 -8.05 0.03
CA ASN A 94 -9.98 -8.66 0.44
C ASN A 94 -8.99 -7.52 0.71
N ILE A 95 -8.16 -7.68 1.73
CA ILE A 95 -7.16 -6.70 2.16
C ILE A 95 -5.79 -7.36 2.15
N LEU A 96 -4.81 -6.66 1.59
CA LEU A 96 -3.39 -6.98 1.66
C LEU A 96 -2.63 -5.78 2.25
N VAL A 97 -1.82 -6.02 3.26
CA VAL A 97 -0.93 -5.02 3.86
C VAL A 97 0.51 -5.39 3.57
N ILE A 98 1.24 -4.46 2.96
CA ILE A 98 2.67 -4.59 2.61
C ILE A 98 3.46 -3.34 3.02
N ASP A 99 4.78 -3.39 2.82
CA ASP A 99 5.62 -2.18 2.91
C ASP A 99 5.09 -1.04 2.04
N LEU A 100 5.09 0.18 2.59
CA LEU A 100 4.84 1.38 1.80
C LEU A 100 6.03 1.66 0.89
N LEU A 101 5.80 1.58 -0.43
CA LEU A 101 6.81 1.86 -1.44
C LEU A 101 6.79 3.32 -1.88
N GLY A 102 7.88 3.76 -2.52
CA GLY A 102 7.99 5.08 -3.12
C GLY A 102 7.12 5.26 -4.37
N PRO A 103 7.29 6.38 -5.10
CA PRO A 103 6.53 6.66 -6.31
C PRO A 103 6.72 5.55 -7.35
N SER A 104 5.70 5.34 -8.18
CA SER A 104 5.79 4.42 -9.29
C SER A 104 6.77 4.94 -10.35
N LEU A 105 7.17 4.06 -11.28
CA LEU A 105 7.99 4.48 -12.41
C LEU A 105 7.26 5.47 -13.33
N GLU A 106 5.94 5.42 -13.39
CA GLU A 106 5.12 6.37 -14.14
C GLU A 106 5.17 7.75 -13.48
N ASP A 107 5.01 7.83 -12.16
CA ASP A 107 5.16 9.07 -11.40
C ASP A 107 6.55 9.67 -11.62
N MET A 108 7.61 8.85 -11.52
CA MET A 108 8.99 9.29 -11.77
C MET A 108 9.19 9.76 -13.21
N PHE A 109 8.54 9.12 -14.17
CA PHE A 109 8.63 9.47 -15.58
C PHE A 109 7.98 10.82 -15.86
N ASP A 110 6.81 11.07 -15.27
CA ASP A 110 6.12 12.35 -15.40
C ASP A 110 6.87 13.48 -14.69
N ILE A 111 7.45 13.24 -13.50
CA ILE A 111 8.34 14.19 -12.81
C ILE A 111 9.54 14.59 -13.69
N CYS A 112 10.06 13.66 -14.51
CA CYS A 112 11.17 13.91 -15.42
C CYS A 112 10.74 14.53 -16.76
N GLY A 113 9.49 15.04 -16.88
CA GLY A 113 8.98 15.60 -18.13
C GLY A 113 8.83 14.56 -19.22
N ARG A 114 8.44 13.33 -18.85
CA ARG A 114 8.23 12.18 -19.76
C ARG A 114 9.47 11.82 -20.57
N ARG A 115 10.65 12.01 -19.97
CA ARG A 115 11.92 11.65 -20.59
C ARG A 115 12.92 11.16 -19.55
N PHE A 116 13.34 9.91 -19.69
CA PHE A 116 14.49 9.39 -18.98
C PHE A 116 15.76 9.50 -19.84
N SER A 117 16.91 9.68 -19.18
CA SER A 117 18.21 9.54 -19.84
C SER A 117 18.50 8.07 -20.17
N VAL A 118 19.33 7.82 -21.19
CA VAL A 118 19.76 6.45 -21.55
C VAL A 118 20.37 5.72 -20.35
N LYS A 119 21.15 6.43 -19.52
CA LYS A 119 21.70 5.90 -18.27
C LYS A 119 20.60 5.39 -17.32
N THR A 120 19.54 6.18 -17.13
CA THR A 120 18.42 5.82 -16.25
C THR A 120 17.68 4.59 -16.80
N VAL A 121 17.37 4.59 -18.10
CA VAL A 121 16.72 3.45 -18.77
C VAL A 121 17.57 2.18 -18.65
N ALA A 122 18.88 2.26 -18.85
CA ALA A 122 19.78 1.11 -18.73
C ALA A 122 19.86 0.56 -17.30
N MET A 123 19.89 1.43 -16.28
CA MET A 123 19.87 1.00 -14.88
C MET A 123 18.54 0.33 -14.50
N LEU A 124 17.41 0.90 -14.95
CA LEU A 124 16.09 0.31 -14.75
C LEU A 124 15.98 -1.05 -15.44
N ALA A 125 16.43 -1.18 -16.69
CA ALA A 125 16.43 -2.45 -17.42
C ALA A 125 17.24 -3.53 -16.68
N LYS A 126 18.42 -3.19 -16.16
CA LYS A 126 19.24 -4.12 -15.36
C LYS A 126 18.51 -4.61 -14.10
N GLN A 127 17.82 -3.71 -13.40
CA GLN A 127 17.02 -4.08 -12.23
C GLN A 127 15.80 -4.92 -12.62
N MET A 128 15.13 -4.57 -13.71
CA MET A 128 13.99 -5.33 -14.23
C MET A 128 14.39 -6.72 -14.68
N ASP A 129 15.54 -6.95 -15.30
CA ASP A 129 16.03 -8.29 -15.63
C ASP A 129 16.26 -9.12 -14.36
N SER A 130 16.88 -8.48 -13.35
CA SER A 130 17.03 -9.08 -12.03
C SER A 130 15.69 -9.34 -11.34
N TRP A 131 14.58 -8.74 -11.74
CA TRP A 131 13.23 -9.07 -11.25
C TRP A 131 12.48 -10.01 -12.20
N THR A 132 12.82 -10.04 -13.49
CA THR A 132 12.10 -10.79 -14.53
C THR A 132 12.42 -12.27 -14.50
N VAL A 133 13.64 -12.65 -14.10
CA VAL A 133 13.95 -14.05 -13.75
C VAL A 133 12.99 -14.56 -12.66
N TYR A 134 12.52 -13.66 -11.78
CA TYR A 134 11.59 -13.99 -10.69
C TYR A 134 10.11 -13.80 -11.07
N LYS A 135 9.78 -12.80 -11.90
CA LYS A 135 8.43 -12.60 -12.48
C LYS A 135 8.05 -13.61 -13.56
N ARG A 136 8.93 -14.54 -13.96
CA ARG A 136 8.54 -15.64 -14.86
C ARG A 136 7.52 -16.60 -14.23
N PHE A 137 7.23 -16.45 -12.92
CA PHE A 137 6.10 -17.08 -12.23
C PHE A 137 4.84 -16.20 -12.09
N THR A 138 4.86 -14.93 -12.54
CA THR A 138 3.72 -14.00 -12.47
C THR A 138 3.57 -13.24 -13.80
N LYS A 139 3.15 -13.94 -14.87
CA LYS A 139 2.40 -13.29 -15.96
C LYS A 139 0.93 -13.25 -15.50
N ARG A 140 0.16 -12.18 -15.70
CA ARG A 140 -0.07 -11.47 -16.96
C ARG A 140 -0.48 -10.02 -16.71
N VAL A 141 -0.10 -9.18 -17.68
CA VAL A 141 -0.87 -7.99 -18.10
C VAL A 141 -2.17 -8.47 -18.71
#